data_AF-A0A9E4CNZ5-F1
#
_entry.id   AF-A0A9E4CNZ5-F1
#
_cell.length_a   1.000
_cell.length_b   1.000
_cell.length_c   1.000
_cell.angle_alpha   90.00
_cell.angle_beta   90.00
_cell.angle_gamma   90.00
#
_symmetry.space_group_name_H-M   'P 1'
#
loop_
_entity.id
_entity.type
_entity.pdbx_description
1 polymer ?
#
loop_
_entity_poly.entity_id
_entity_poly.type
_entity_poly.pdbx_seq_one_letter_code
_entity_poly.pdbx_strand_id
1 'polypeptide(L)'
;MSAPVRSPREPRLIRALHGAALRVQLPVLLALVPLITALAGIWIAGVVVDVAFEDAPRELRAQVAAAVRLVVLVMVGATTIATLAAAAVLREVIRASVTRLLGATRAIAAGDLDYRIGARRRDELGRLADAIDSTAERLQRLEHARRHVLACVSHELRTPITIIQGHAFTLARHAEGLDAIALDRLELVQAESMRLATLVDDLVEASSMHAGGVRLRLERCDLAALVTEHAARLDHDADARELT
;
A
#
# COMPACT_ATOMS: atom_id res chain seq x y z
N MET A 1 -33.68 24.84 -32.04
CA MET A 1 -32.31 25.04 -31.53
C MET A 1 -32.09 24.00 -30.45
N SER A 2 -31.61 22.84 -30.88
CA SER A 2 -31.67 21.57 -30.13
C SER A 2 -30.24 21.15 -29.79
N ALA A 3 -29.89 21.12 -28.52
CA ALA A 3 -28.61 20.57 -28.04
C ALA A 3 -28.88 19.17 -27.47
N PRO A 4 -28.17 18.10 -27.89
CA PRO A 4 -28.40 16.78 -27.36
C PRO A 4 -27.60 16.55 -26.07
N VAL A 5 -28.30 16.02 -25.08
CA VAL A 5 -27.79 15.51 -23.80
C VAL A 5 -26.83 14.34 -24.05
N ARG A 6 -25.58 14.47 -23.60
CA ARG A 6 -24.60 13.37 -23.55
C ARG A 6 -24.72 12.60 -22.23
N SER A 7 -25.16 11.35 -22.30
CA SER A 7 -24.56 10.15 -21.67
C SER A 7 -25.61 9.02 -21.60
N PRO A 8 -25.21 7.75 -21.78
CA PRO A 8 -24.70 6.99 -20.64
C PRO A 8 -23.37 6.29 -20.94
N ARG A 9 -22.41 6.44 -20.02
CA ARG A 9 -21.17 5.66 -19.99
C ARG A 9 -21.41 4.35 -19.25
N GLU A 10 -21.88 3.30 -19.91
CA GLU A 10 -21.68 1.93 -19.40
C GLU A 10 -21.49 0.95 -20.56
N PRO A 11 -20.29 0.33 -20.67
CA PRO A 11 -20.25 -1.14 -20.56
C PRO A 11 -18.93 -1.65 -19.94
N ARG A 12 -18.43 -1.03 -18.86
CA ARG A 12 -17.18 -1.49 -18.20
C ARG A 12 -17.41 -2.60 -17.18
N LEU A 13 -18.55 -2.63 -16.49
CA LEU A 13 -18.86 -3.65 -15.47
C LEU A 13 -19.17 -5.04 -16.06
N ILE A 14 -19.87 -5.12 -17.20
CA ILE A 14 -20.21 -6.40 -17.84
C ILE A 14 -18.97 -7.11 -18.41
N ARG A 15 -17.98 -6.36 -18.94
CA ARG A 15 -16.67 -6.93 -19.34
C ARG A 15 -15.84 -7.42 -18.16
N ALA A 16 -15.91 -6.75 -17.02
CA ALA A 16 -15.20 -7.16 -15.81
C ALA A 16 -15.76 -8.48 -15.23
N LEU A 17 -17.09 -8.65 -15.25
CA LEU A 17 -17.74 -9.88 -14.79
C LEU A 17 -17.53 -11.06 -15.74
N HIS A 18 -17.59 -10.85 -17.07
CA HIS A 18 -17.24 -11.89 -18.04
C HIS A 18 -15.77 -12.33 -17.93
N GLY A 19 -14.85 -11.39 -17.68
CA GLY A 19 -13.44 -11.70 -17.46
C GLY A 19 -13.17 -12.50 -16.18
N ALA A 20 -13.94 -12.26 -15.11
CA ALA A 20 -13.83 -13.00 -13.85
C ALA A 20 -14.42 -14.41 -13.96
N ALA A 21 -15.58 -14.58 -14.61
CA ALA A 21 -16.18 -15.88 -14.88
C ALA A 21 -15.26 -16.75 -15.77
N LEU A 22 -14.67 -16.14 -16.81
CA LEU A 22 -13.74 -16.82 -17.70
C LEU A 22 -12.44 -17.23 -16.98
N ARG A 23 -11.92 -16.41 -16.06
CA ARG A 23 -10.69 -16.72 -15.29
C ARG A 23 -10.88 -17.84 -14.26
N VAL A 24 -12.08 -17.99 -13.70
CA VAL A 24 -12.41 -19.10 -12.78
C VAL A 24 -12.74 -20.38 -13.58
N GLN A 25 -13.35 -20.27 -14.75
CA GLN A 25 -13.69 -21.41 -15.61
C GLN A 25 -12.49 -21.95 -16.40
N LEU A 26 -11.53 -21.10 -16.81
CA LEU A 26 -10.38 -21.52 -17.62
C LEU A 26 -9.58 -22.69 -17.02
N PRO A 27 -9.22 -22.71 -15.71
CA PRO A 27 -8.51 -23.86 -15.14
C PRO A 27 -9.39 -25.12 -15.06
N VAL A 28 -10.72 -24.98 -14.89
CA VAL A 28 -11.65 -26.13 -14.91
C VAL A 28 -11.75 -26.70 -16.32
N LEU A 29 -11.86 -25.83 -17.34
CA LEU A 29 -11.89 -26.21 -18.75
C LEU A 29 -10.55 -26.85 -19.17
N LEU A 30 -9.43 -26.28 -18.74
CA LEU A 30 -8.08 -26.82 -19.01
C LEU A 30 -7.86 -28.16 -18.30
N ALA A 31 -8.45 -28.37 -17.12
CA ALA A 31 -8.42 -29.65 -16.42
C ALA A 31 -9.34 -30.71 -17.07
N LEU A 32 -10.32 -30.31 -17.87
CA LEU A 32 -11.17 -31.23 -18.66
C LEU A 32 -10.50 -31.65 -19.97
N VAL A 33 -9.59 -30.86 -20.54
CA VAL A 33 -8.83 -31.23 -21.75
C VAL A 33 -8.08 -32.58 -21.61
N PRO A 34 -7.32 -32.86 -20.53
CA PRO A 34 -6.69 -34.17 -20.36
C PRO A 34 -7.71 -35.30 -20.20
N LEU A 35 -8.86 -35.04 -19.57
CA LEU A 35 -9.94 -36.03 -19.42
C LEU A 35 -10.60 -36.37 -20.77
N ILE A 36 -10.88 -35.36 -21.60
CA ILE A 36 -11.50 -35.55 -22.91
C ILE A 36 -10.53 -36.27 -23.87
N THR A 37 -9.26 -35.85 -23.89
CA THR A 37 -8.23 -36.51 -24.71
C THR A 37 -7.98 -37.95 -24.27
N ALA A 38 -8.07 -38.23 -22.96
CA ALA A 38 -8.02 -39.57 -22.43
C ALA A 38 -9.16 -40.47 -22.89
N LEU A 39 -10.41 -39.99 -22.73
CA LEU A 39 -11.60 -40.74 -23.13
C LEU A 39 -11.63 -40.99 -24.64
N ALA A 40 -11.25 -39.99 -25.44
CA ALA A 40 -11.13 -40.14 -26.89
C ALA A 40 -10.05 -41.16 -27.28
N GLY A 41 -8.88 -41.14 -26.63
CA GLY A 41 -7.81 -42.11 -26.87
C GLY A 41 -8.23 -43.55 -26.57
N ILE A 42 -8.95 -43.78 -25.47
CA ILE A 42 -9.48 -45.11 -25.10
C ILE A 42 -10.50 -45.60 -26.13
N TRP A 43 -11.40 -44.73 -26.57
CA TRP A 43 -12.41 -45.07 -27.57
C TRP A 43 -11.79 -45.37 -28.94
N ILE A 44 -10.88 -44.51 -29.42
CA ILE A 44 -10.15 -44.70 -30.69
C ILE A 44 -9.35 -46.00 -30.67
N ALA A 45 -8.64 -46.28 -29.58
CA ALA A 45 -7.90 -47.53 -29.41
C ALA A 45 -8.78 -48.78 -29.57
N GLY A 46 -9.99 -48.75 -28.99
CA GLY A 46 -10.97 -49.84 -29.17
C GLY A 46 -11.36 -50.03 -30.63
N VAL A 47 -11.75 -48.94 -31.30
CA VAL A 47 -12.13 -48.95 -32.72
C VAL A 47 -10.99 -49.44 -33.62
N VAL A 48 -9.75 -48.98 -33.38
CA VAL A 48 -8.58 -49.39 -34.16
C VAL A 48 -8.32 -50.88 -34.03
N VAL A 49 -8.45 -51.46 -32.83
CA VAL A 49 -8.26 -52.90 -32.64
C VAL A 49 -9.38 -53.70 -33.32
N ASP A 50 -10.64 -53.24 -33.23
CA ASP A 50 -11.77 -53.91 -33.86
C ASP A 50 -11.65 -53.93 -35.39
N VAL A 51 -11.20 -52.83 -36.00
CA VAL A 51 -11.02 -52.70 -37.45
C VAL A 51 -9.73 -53.36 -37.96
N ALA A 52 -8.59 -53.13 -37.31
CA ALA A 52 -7.29 -53.60 -37.82
C ALA A 52 -7.08 -55.12 -37.66
N PHE A 53 -7.83 -55.75 -36.75
CA PHE A 53 -7.75 -57.18 -36.49
C PHE A 53 -9.07 -57.89 -36.82
N GLU A 54 -9.84 -57.39 -37.80
CA GLU A 54 -11.17 -57.91 -38.14
C GLU A 54 -11.19 -59.42 -38.48
N ASP A 55 -10.12 -59.95 -39.07
CA ASP A 55 -9.99 -61.37 -39.45
C ASP A 55 -9.22 -62.22 -38.42
N ALA A 56 -8.70 -61.59 -37.35
CA ALA A 56 -7.89 -62.28 -36.35
C ALA A 56 -8.73 -63.20 -35.44
N PRO A 57 -8.16 -64.30 -34.91
CA PRO A 57 -8.82 -65.12 -33.91
C PRO A 57 -9.16 -64.29 -32.65
N ARG A 58 -10.30 -64.59 -32.03
CA ARG A 58 -10.87 -63.81 -30.91
C ARG A 58 -9.90 -63.64 -29.73
N GLU A 59 -9.09 -64.66 -29.47
CA GLU A 59 -8.09 -64.66 -28.39
C GLU A 59 -6.98 -63.63 -28.63
N LEU A 60 -6.47 -63.52 -29.86
CA LEU A 60 -5.44 -62.54 -30.22
C LEU A 60 -5.98 -61.11 -30.14
N ARG A 61 -7.23 -60.87 -30.58
CA ARG A 61 -7.87 -59.55 -30.46
C ARG A 61 -8.03 -59.12 -29.02
N ALA A 62 -8.44 -60.03 -28.13
CA ALA A 62 -8.62 -59.73 -26.71
C ALA A 62 -7.28 -59.35 -26.04
N GLN A 63 -6.19 -60.06 -26.37
CA GLN A 63 -4.86 -59.76 -25.85
C GLN A 63 -4.34 -58.40 -26.36
N VAL A 64 -4.46 -58.13 -27.66
CA VAL A 64 -4.06 -56.84 -28.25
C VAL A 64 -4.90 -55.70 -27.67
N ALA A 65 -6.23 -55.86 -27.57
CA ALA A 65 -7.11 -54.86 -26.96
C ALA A 65 -6.73 -54.55 -25.51
N ALA A 66 -6.42 -55.58 -24.71
CA ALA A 66 -5.98 -55.39 -23.33
C ALA A 66 -4.65 -54.63 -23.23
N ALA A 67 -3.66 -54.98 -24.07
CA ALA A 67 -2.37 -54.31 -24.13
C ALA A 67 -2.52 -52.84 -24.54
N VAL A 68 -3.29 -52.56 -25.60
CA VAL A 68 -3.54 -51.18 -26.06
C VAL A 68 -4.28 -50.38 -24.97
N ARG A 69 -5.31 -50.94 -24.32
CA ARG A 69 -6.01 -50.26 -23.21
C ARG A 69 -5.09 -49.91 -22.05
N LEU A 70 -4.19 -50.82 -21.67
CA LEU A 70 -3.21 -50.58 -20.62
C LEU A 70 -2.28 -49.42 -20.99
N VAL A 71 -1.73 -49.43 -22.21
CA VAL A 71 -0.86 -48.36 -22.71
C VAL A 71 -1.58 -47.02 -22.70
N VAL A 72 -2.83 -46.96 -23.18
CA VAL A 72 -3.62 -45.73 -23.16
C VAL A 72 -3.87 -45.26 -21.73
N LEU A 73 -4.24 -46.16 -20.79
CA LEU A 73 -4.48 -45.80 -19.40
C LEU A 73 -3.23 -45.22 -18.72
N VAL A 74 -2.06 -45.81 -18.97
CA VAL A 74 -0.77 -45.31 -18.46
C VAL A 74 -0.45 -43.93 -19.03
N MET A 75 -0.64 -43.74 -20.35
CA MET A 75 -0.41 -42.45 -20.99
C MET A 75 -1.32 -41.36 -20.41
N VAL A 76 -2.60 -41.67 -20.23
CA VAL A 76 -3.60 -40.79 -19.61
C VAL A 76 -3.24 -40.44 -18.17
N GLY A 77 -2.87 -41.43 -17.37
CA GLY A 77 -2.43 -41.23 -16.00
C GLY A 77 -1.23 -40.30 -15.93
N ALA A 78 -0.23 -40.52 -16.80
CA ALA A 78 0.97 -39.70 -16.87
C ALA A 78 0.68 -38.22 -17.24
N THR A 79 -0.14 -37.95 -18.27
CA THR A 79 -0.52 -36.56 -18.62
C THR A 79 -1.37 -35.89 -17.55
N THR A 80 -2.25 -36.64 -16.89
CA THR A 80 -3.08 -36.11 -15.80
C THR A 80 -2.21 -35.69 -14.61
N ILE A 81 -1.28 -36.55 -14.20
CA ILE A 81 -0.33 -36.25 -13.11
C ILE A 81 0.54 -35.05 -13.48
N ALA A 82 1.08 -35.02 -14.71
CA ALA A 82 1.92 -33.91 -15.17
C ALA A 82 1.16 -32.57 -15.16
N THR A 83 -0.11 -32.57 -15.58
CA THR A 83 -0.95 -31.37 -15.59
C THR A 83 -1.26 -30.88 -14.18
N LEU A 84 -1.60 -31.79 -13.26
CA LEU A 84 -1.85 -31.46 -11.86
C LEU A 84 -0.59 -30.92 -11.17
N ALA A 85 0.57 -31.53 -11.41
CA ALA A 85 1.84 -31.08 -10.89
C ALA A 85 2.18 -29.66 -11.40
N ALA A 86 2.04 -29.42 -12.71
CA ALA A 86 2.25 -28.09 -13.30
C ALA A 86 1.30 -27.05 -12.70
N ALA A 87 0.02 -27.39 -12.51
CA ALA A 87 -0.97 -26.49 -11.90
C ALA A 87 -0.65 -26.18 -10.43
N ALA A 88 -0.16 -27.16 -9.66
CA ALA A 88 0.26 -26.97 -8.27
C ALA A 88 1.46 -26.03 -8.16
N VAL A 89 2.49 -26.22 -9.00
CA VAL A 89 3.67 -25.35 -9.05
C VAL A 89 3.27 -23.92 -9.44
N LEU A 90 2.45 -23.75 -10.48
CA LEU A 90 2.01 -22.43 -10.93
C LEU A 90 1.22 -21.70 -9.84
N ARG A 91 0.36 -22.41 -9.10
CA ARG A 91 -0.41 -21.86 -7.99
C ARG A 91 0.50 -21.31 -6.90
N GLU A 92 1.51 -22.06 -6.49
CA GLU A 92 2.42 -21.65 -5.41
C GLU A 92 3.28 -20.45 -5.82
N VAL A 93 3.78 -20.44 -7.06
CA VAL A 93 4.55 -19.31 -7.61
C VAL A 93 3.72 -18.03 -7.65
N ILE A 94 2.47 -18.10 -8.13
CA ILE A 94 1.59 -16.93 -8.19
C ILE A 94 1.25 -16.45 -6.77
N ARG A 95 0.86 -17.35 -5.87
CA ARG A 95 0.52 -17.01 -4.48
C ARG A 95 1.68 -16.29 -3.79
N ALA A 96 2.88 -16.85 -3.86
CA ALA A 96 4.07 -16.26 -3.23
C ALA A 96 4.39 -14.86 -3.77
N SER A 97 4.15 -14.58 -5.05
CA SER A 97 4.31 -13.23 -5.62
C SER A 97 3.21 -12.28 -5.16
N VAL A 98 1.95 -12.70 -5.21
CA VAL A 98 0.82 -11.84 -4.80
C VAL A 98 0.89 -11.48 -3.32
N THR A 99 1.25 -12.43 -2.44
CA THR A 99 1.42 -12.16 -1.00
C THR A 99 2.53 -11.14 -0.74
N ARG A 100 3.63 -11.20 -1.48
CA ARG A 100 4.71 -10.19 -1.39
C ARG A 100 4.26 -8.81 -1.83
N LEU A 101 3.55 -8.70 -2.96
CA LEU A 101 2.99 -7.43 -3.43
C LEU A 101 2.00 -6.85 -2.41
N LEU A 102 1.10 -7.68 -1.87
CA LEU A 102 0.13 -7.25 -0.87
C LEU A 102 0.80 -6.80 0.43
N GLY A 103 1.85 -7.49 0.86
CA GLY A 103 2.68 -7.08 2.00
C GLY A 103 3.30 -5.70 1.78
N ALA A 104 3.89 -5.47 0.60
CA ALA A 104 4.48 -4.18 0.23
C ALA A 104 3.43 -3.05 0.22
N THR A 105 2.28 -3.28 -0.42
CA THR A 105 1.20 -2.28 -0.45
C THR A 105 0.69 -1.96 0.96
N ARG A 106 0.61 -2.96 1.86
CA ARG A 106 0.24 -2.74 3.26
C ARG A 106 1.31 -1.96 4.03
N ALA A 107 2.59 -2.24 3.81
CA ALA A 107 3.68 -1.49 4.42
C ALA A 107 3.65 -0.02 3.99
N ILE A 108 3.50 0.25 2.69
CA ILE A 108 3.34 1.60 2.14
C ILE A 108 2.10 2.29 2.72
N ALA A 109 0.97 1.59 2.80
CA ALA A 109 -0.26 2.13 3.38
C ALA A 109 -0.12 2.42 4.89
N ALA A 110 0.76 1.71 5.59
CA ALA A 110 1.10 1.96 6.99
C ALA A 110 2.13 3.09 7.17
N GLY A 111 2.62 3.70 6.09
CA GLY A 111 3.57 4.82 6.12
C GLY A 111 5.03 4.42 5.92
N ASP A 112 5.35 3.14 5.75
CA ASP A 112 6.70 2.71 5.37
C ASP A 112 6.93 2.95 3.87
N LEU A 113 7.33 4.18 3.56
CA LEU A 113 7.65 4.62 2.20
C LEU A 113 9.07 4.27 1.77
N ASP A 114 9.89 3.66 2.62
CA ASP A 114 11.24 3.18 2.28
C ASP A 114 11.23 1.73 1.80
N TYR A 115 10.19 0.96 2.13
CA TYR A 115 10.01 -0.41 1.64
C TYR A 115 10.01 -0.47 0.10
N ARG A 116 10.83 -1.38 -0.46
CA ARG A 116 10.88 -1.65 -1.90
C ARG A 116 10.74 -3.14 -2.17
N ILE A 117 10.00 -3.48 -3.23
CA ILE A 117 9.76 -4.87 -3.61
C ILE A 117 10.99 -5.44 -4.33
N GLY A 118 11.66 -4.65 -5.17
CA GLY A 118 12.88 -5.07 -5.86
C GLY A 118 12.66 -6.29 -6.77
N ALA A 119 11.57 -6.29 -7.53
CA ALA A 119 11.22 -7.43 -8.37
C ALA A 119 12.23 -7.59 -9.53
N ARG A 120 12.84 -8.78 -9.64
CA ARG A 120 13.68 -9.15 -10.81
C ARG A 120 12.86 -9.76 -11.96
N ARG A 121 11.54 -9.82 -11.82
CA ARG A 121 10.64 -10.50 -12.75
C ARG A 121 10.34 -9.59 -13.94
N ARG A 122 10.32 -10.14 -15.16
CA ARG A 122 10.09 -9.38 -16.41
C ARG A 122 8.69 -9.58 -17.01
N ASP A 123 7.72 -9.94 -16.18
CA ASP A 123 6.35 -10.19 -16.59
C ASP A 123 5.37 -9.16 -15.98
N GLU A 124 4.08 -9.41 -16.07
CA GLU A 124 3.02 -8.52 -15.58
C GLU A 124 3.13 -8.22 -14.09
N LEU A 125 3.49 -9.19 -13.25
CA LEU A 125 3.63 -8.93 -11.81
C LEU A 125 4.93 -8.19 -11.49
N GLY A 126 5.97 -8.37 -12.30
CA GLY A 126 7.18 -7.54 -12.24
C GLY A 126 6.86 -6.07 -12.52
N ARG A 127 6.15 -5.78 -13.62
CA ARG A 127 5.70 -4.41 -13.95
C ARG A 127 4.80 -3.82 -12.87
N LEU A 128 3.95 -4.64 -12.24
CA LEU A 128 3.12 -4.19 -11.12
C LEU A 128 3.97 -3.85 -9.88
N ALA A 129 5.01 -4.63 -9.59
CA ALA A 129 5.95 -4.30 -8.52
C ALA A 129 6.66 -2.97 -8.78
N ASP A 130 7.17 -2.76 -10.00
CA ASP A 130 7.82 -1.50 -10.39
C ASP A 130 6.87 -0.30 -10.25
N ALA A 131 5.60 -0.47 -10.63
CA ALA A 131 4.58 0.56 -10.46
C ALA A 131 4.28 0.87 -8.98
N ILE A 132 4.27 -0.14 -8.11
CA ILE A 132 4.12 0.05 -6.66
C ILE A 132 5.34 0.79 -6.09
N ASP A 133 6.56 0.36 -6.45
CA ASP A 133 7.80 1.00 -6.00
C ASP A 133 7.87 2.48 -6.45
N SER A 134 7.48 2.77 -7.71
CA SER A 134 7.38 4.15 -8.22
C SER A 134 6.32 4.98 -7.48
N THR A 135 5.19 4.35 -7.10
CA THR A 135 4.15 5.00 -6.31
C THR A 135 4.68 5.36 -4.92
N ALA A 136 5.36 4.43 -4.25
CA ALA A 136 6.00 4.68 -2.95
C ALA A 136 7.01 5.83 -3.01
N GLU A 137 7.87 5.84 -4.04
CA GLU A 137 8.84 6.90 -4.26
C GLU A 137 8.17 8.27 -4.48
N ARG A 138 7.04 8.30 -5.20
CA ARG A 138 6.29 9.55 -5.42
C ARG A 138 5.65 10.05 -4.14
N LEU A 139 5.09 9.16 -3.31
CA LEU A 139 4.57 9.52 -1.99
C LEU A 139 5.70 10.06 -1.10
N GLN A 140 6.87 9.43 -1.10
CA GLN A 140 8.02 9.86 -0.32
C GLN A 140 8.48 11.27 -0.72
N ARG A 141 8.53 11.56 -2.02
CA ARG A 141 8.85 12.89 -2.54
C ARG A 141 7.81 13.94 -2.14
N LEU A 142 6.51 13.61 -2.23
CA LEU A 142 5.43 14.51 -1.80
C LEU A 142 5.50 14.83 -0.31
N GLU A 143 5.77 13.82 0.50
CA GLU A 143 5.90 13.98 1.95
C GLU A 143 7.11 14.84 2.31
N HIS A 144 8.25 14.62 1.65
CA HIS A 144 9.43 15.46 1.84
C HIS A 144 9.18 16.93 1.43
N ALA A 145 8.53 17.15 0.28
CA ALA A 145 8.17 18.48 -0.19
C ALA A 145 7.20 19.18 0.77
N ARG A 146 6.20 18.48 1.30
CA ARG A 146 5.28 19.00 2.32
C ARG A 146 6.03 19.50 3.55
N ARG A 147 6.97 18.71 4.07
CA ARG A 147 7.78 19.09 5.24
C ARG A 147 8.66 20.31 4.96
N HIS A 148 9.28 20.34 3.79
CA HIS A 148 10.11 21.47 3.38
C HIS A 148 9.29 22.77 3.33
N VAL A 149 8.10 22.72 2.71
CA VAL A 149 7.20 23.88 2.65
C VAL A 149 6.79 24.33 4.05
N LEU A 150 6.40 23.41 4.94
CA LEU A 150 6.01 23.77 6.32
C LEU A 150 7.17 24.41 7.09
N ALA A 151 8.39 23.86 6.97
CA ALA A 151 9.56 24.43 7.61
C ALA A 151 9.87 25.85 7.10
N CYS A 152 9.81 26.06 5.77
CA CYS A 152 10.02 27.38 5.17
C CYS A 152 8.94 28.37 5.61
N VAL A 153 7.66 28.00 5.54
CA VAL A 153 6.56 28.89 5.95
C VAL A 153 6.73 29.32 7.40
N SER A 154 7.06 28.41 8.31
CA SER A 154 7.23 28.77 9.72
C SER A 154 8.43 29.67 9.97
N HIS A 155 9.53 29.48 9.24
CA HIS A 155 10.67 30.40 9.30
C HIS A 155 10.29 31.81 8.79
N GLU A 156 9.59 31.88 7.67
CA GLU A 156 9.13 33.15 7.07
C GLU A 156 8.06 33.84 7.93
N LEU A 157 7.25 33.11 8.70
CA LEU A 157 6.28 33.68 9.64
C LEU A 157 6.91 34.14 10.96
N ARG A 158 7.98 33.47 11.42
CA ARG A 158 8.66 33.85 12.68
C ARG A 158 9.24 35.26 12.61
N THR A 159 9.81 35.64 11.47
CA THR A 159 10.40 36.97 11.26
C THR A 159 9.38 38.12 11.46
N PRO A 160 8.24 38.19 10.73
CA PRO A 160 7.25 39.24 10.91
C PRO A 160 6.59 39.20 12.29
N ILE A 161 6.38 38.02 12.88
CA ILE A 161 5.87 37.91 14.26
C ILE A 161 6.86 38.53 15.26
N THR A 162 8.16 38.25 15.12
CA THR A 162 9.22 38.83 15.97
C THR A 162 9.28 40.36 15.82
N ILE A 163 9.08 40.86 14.59
CA ILE A 163 9.01 42.31 14.33
C ILE A 163 7.80 42.93 15.03
N ILE A 164 6.61 42.32 14.93
CA ILE A 164 5.39 42.81 15.61
C ILE A 164 5.60 42.82 17.13
N GLN A 165 6.17 41.75 17.69
CA GLN A 165 6.49 41.66 19.12
C GLN A 165 7.48 42.75 19.55
N GLY A 166 8.53 42.99 18.76
CA GLY A 166 9.52 44.05 19.03
C GLY A 166 8.91 45.45 19.00
N HIS A 167 8.05 45.74 18.04
CA HIS A 167 7.32 47.01 17.98
C HIS A 167 6.33 47.16 19.13
N ALA A 168 5.55 46.13 19.45
CA ALA A 168 4.61 46.14 20.57
C ALA A 168 5.35 46.39 21.90
N PHE A 169 6.46 45.68 22.13
CA PHE A 169 7.33 45.87 23.30
C PHE A 169 7.91 47.28 23.37
N THR A 170 8.38 47.82 22.24
CA THR A 170 8.97 49.17 22.19
C THR A 170 7.92 50.23 22.49
N LEU A 171 6.71 50.12 21.91
CA LEU A 171 5.60 51.03 22.16
C LEU A 171 5.13 50.95 23.61
N ALA A 172 5.09 49.76 24.21
CA ALA A 172 4.67 49.57 25.60
C ALA A 172 5.66 50.24 26.58
N ARG A 173 6.96 50.21 26.25
CA ARG A 173 8.00 50.90 27.03
C ARG A 173 7.98 52.42 26.90
N HIS A 174 7.41 52.97 25.83
CA HIS A 174 7.30 54.40 25.58
C HIS A 174 5.84 54.88 25.68
N ALA A 175 5.08 54.32 26.62
CA ALA A 175 3.65 54.60 26.78
C ALA A 175 3.30 56.02 27.26
N GLU A 176 4.28 56.92 27.38
CA GLU A 176 4.05 58.32 27.74
C GLU A 176 3.15 58.99 26.68
N GLY A 177 1.88 59.23 27.04
CA GLY A 177 0.88 59.84 26.16
C GLY A 177 -0.12 58.86 25.52
N LEU A 178 -0.01 57.56 25.76
CA LEU A 178 -1.05 56.59 25.39
C LEU A 178 -2.22 56.65 26.38
N ASP A 179 -3.45 56.59 25.88
CA ASP A 179 -4.62 56.41 26.73
C ASP A 179 -4.76 54.95 27.20
N ALA A 180 -5.61 54.70 28.19
CA ALA A 180 -5.82 53.36 28.75
C ALA A 180 -6.29 52.34 27.70
N ILE A 181 -7.04 52.79 26.69
CA ILE A 181 -7.55 51.93 25.61
C ILE A 181 -6.42 51.49 24.68
N ALA A 182 -5.48 52.39 24.36
CA ALA A 182 -4.34 52.09 23.53
C ALA A 182 -3.37 51.12 24.23
N LEU A 183 -3.21 51.25 25.55
CA LEU A 183 -2.42 50.31 26.35
C LEU A 183 -3.00 48.89 26.31
N ASP A 184 -4.30 48.75 26.59
CA ASP A 184 -5.02 47.47 26.57
C ASP A 184 -4.95 46.80 25.19
N ARG A 185 -5.09 47.59 24.12
CA ARG A 185 -4.93 47.10 22.74
C ARG A 185 -3.51 46.61 22.45
N LEU A 186 -2.49 47.27 23.00
CA LEU A 186 -1.10 46.91 22.77
C LEU A 186 -0.72 45.61 23.49
N GLU A 187 -1.20 45.44 24.73
CA GLU A 187 -1.09 44.19 25.47
C GLU A 187 -1.78 43.05 24.73
N LEU A 188 -2.98 43.29 24.18
CA LEU A 188 -3.67 42.30 23.35
C LEU A 188 -2.87 41.92 22.10
N VAL A 189 -2.29 42.90 21.37
CA VAL A 189 -1.44 42.63 20.20
C VAL A 189 -0.20 41.81 20.59
N GLN A 190 0.42 42.13 21.72
CA GLN A 190 1.58 41.40 22.21
C GLN A 190 1.21 39.95 22.58
N ALA A 191 0.12 39.77 23.33
CA ALA A 191 -0.38 38.45 23.72
C ALA A 191 -0.74 37.59 22.50
N GLU A 192 -1.46 38.14 21.53
CA GLU A 192 -1.86 37.38 20.33
C GLU A 192 -0.67 37.08 19.41
N SER A 193 0.33 37.97 19.34
CA SER A 193 1.57 37.71 18.60
C SER A 193 2.41 36.59 19.24
N MET A 194 2.47 36.54 20.57
CA MET A 194 3.09 35.42 21.30
C MET A 194 2.34 34.12 21.05
N ARG A 195 1.01 34.13 21.12
CA ARG A 195 0.17 32.97 20.84
C ARG A 195 0.34 32.45 19.41
N LEU A 196 0.43 33.35 18.43
CA LEU A 196 0.72 32.99 17.03
C LEU A 196 2.09 32.33 16.88
N ALA A 197 3.13 32.83 17.56
CA ALA A 197 4.46 32.21 17.54
C ALA A 197 4.39 30.76 18.04
N THR A 198 3.74 30.52 19.18
CA THR A 198 3.55 29.18 19.74
C THR A 198 2.76 28.27 18.79
N LEU A 199 1.66 28.75 18.21
CA LEU A 199 0.86 27.96 17.26
C LEU A 199 1.65 27.56 16.00
N VAL A 200 2.52 28.46 15.50
CA VAL A 200 3.38 28.16 14.35
C VAL A 200 4.41 27.10 14.72
N ASP A 201 5.01 27.18 15.90
CA ASP A 201 5.98 26.19 16.38
C ASP A 201 5.31 24.82 16.58
N ASP A 202 4.16 24.78 17.26
CA ASP A 202 3.37 23.56 17.50
C ASP A 202 2.95 22.89 16.18
N LEU A 203 2.57 23.68 15.16
CA LEU A 203 2.20 23.16 13.85
C LEU A 203 3.36 22.44 13.15
N VAL A 204 4.57 23.02 13.21
CA VAL A 204 5.77 22.39 12.64
C VAL A 204 6.10 21.12 13.39
N GLU A 205 6.05 21.17 14.72
CA GLU A 205 6.37 20.05 15.57
C GLU A 205 5.39 18.88 15.31
N ALA A 206 4.08 19.16 15.35
CA ALA A 206 3.04 18.17 15.07
C ALA A 206 3.16 17.57 13.66
N SER A 207 3.49 18.39 12.66
CA SER A 207 3.69 17.89 11.29
C SER A 207 4.96 17.04 11.16
N SER A 208 6.00 17.31 11.95
CA SER A 208 7.22 16.50 11.96
C SER A 208 7.01 15.13 12.61
N MET A 209 6.13 15.06 13.63
CA MET A 209 5.77 13.83 14.34
C MET A 209 4.94 12.86 13.49
N HIS A 210 3.94 13.36 12.76
CA HIS A 210 2.97 12.52 12.03
C HIS A 210 3.59 11.68 10.89
N ALA A 211 4.82 11.97 10.49
CA ALA A 211 5.42 11.42 9.29
C ALA A 211 6.52 10.37 9.57
N GLY A 212 6.53 9.78 10.77
CA GLY A 212 7.51 8.78 11.19
C GLY A 212 8.93 9.31 11.36
N GLY A 213 9.11 10.63 11.35
CA GLY A 213 10.42 11.30 11.44
C GLY A 213 11.03 11.35 12.84
N VAL A 214 10.21 11.18 13.88
CA VAL A 214 10.71 11.14 15.25
C VAL A 214 11.23 9.73 15.54
N ARG A 215 12.52 9.52 15.26
CA ARG A 215 13.24 8.36 15.80
C ARG A 215 13.42 8.58 17.29
N LEU A 216 12.54 7.99 18.09
CA LEU A 216 12.69 7.95 19.53
C LEU A 216 13.99 7.23 19.87
N ARG A 217 14.96 7.96 20.43
CA ARG A 217 16.17 7.38 20.99
C ARG A 217 15.83 6.93 22.41
N LEU A 218 15.47 5.66 22.53
CA LEU A 218 15.12 5.05 23.83
C LEU A 218 16.40 4.84 24.63
N GLU A 219 16.47 5.47 25.80
CA GLU A 219 17.55 5.31 26.77
C GLU A 219 16.99 4.92 28.14
N ARG A 220 17.78 4.21 28.94
CA ARG A 220 17.38 3.95 30.34
C ARG A 220 17.50 5.26 31.11
N CYS A 221 16.38 5.76 31.63
CA CYS A 221 16.36 6.92 32.52
C CYS A 221 15.80 6.54 33.90
N ASP A 222 16.24 7.26 34.92
CA ASP A 222 15.63 7.21 36.25
C ASP A 222 14.38 8.11 36.25
N LEU A 223 13.21 7.49 36.32
CA LEU A 223 11.92 8.19 36.34
C LEU A 223 11.79 9.11 37.57
N ALA A 224 12.33 8.72 38.73
CA ALA A 224 12.22 9.53 39.94
C ALA A 224 13.05 10.80 39.81
N ALA A 225 14.27 10.68 39.28
CA ALA A 225 15.12 11.84 39.01
C ALA A 225 14.49 12.78 37.97
N LEU A 226 13.95 12.24 36.88
CA LEU A 226 13.32 13.02 35.81
C LEU A 226 12.07 13.78 36.29
N VAL A 227 11.20 13.12 37.05
CA VAL A 227 10.00 13.76 37.61
C VAL A 227 10.38 14.84 38.62
N THR A 228 11.40 14.60 39.45
CA THR A 228 11.85 15.58 40.45
C THR A 228 12.48 16.80 39.78
N GLU A 229 13.28 16.60 38.73
CA GLU A 229 13.84 17.68 37.92
C GLU A 229 12.76 18.55 37.29
N HIS A 230 11.73 17.94 36.69
CA HIS A 230 10.63 18.69 36.09
C HIS A 230 9.69 19.35 37.12
N ALA A 231 9.43 18.70 38.26
CA ALA A 231 8.64 19.28 39.34
C ALA A 231 9.33 20.52 39.92
N ALA A 232 10.64 20.46 40.18
CA ALA A 232 11.41 21.62 40.66
C ALA A 232 11.40 22.79 39.66
N ARG A 233 11.36 22.49 38.36
CA ARG A 233 11.28 23.50 37.30
C ARG A 233 9.89 24.17 37.25
N LEU A 234 8.83 23.40 37.44
CA LEU A 234 7.46 23.91 37.51
C LEU A 234 7.18 24.71 38.77
N ASP A 235 7.73 24.32 39.92
CA ASP A 235 7.65 25.10 41.16
C ASP A 235 8.33 26.46 40.98
N HIS A 236 9.48 26.50 40.29
CA HIS A 236 10.18 27.75 40.02
C HIS A 236 9.39 28.69 39.08
N ASP A 237 8.70 28.13 38.07
CA ASP A 237 7.83 28.89 37.16
C ASP A 237 6.52 29.33 37.83
N ALA A 238 6.03 28.58 38.82
CA ALA A 238 4.85 28.92 39.61
C ALA A 238 5.13 30.07 40.59
N ASP A 239 6.27 30.02 41.28
CA ASP A 239 6.76 31.09 42.15
C ASP A 239 7.00 32.40 41.36
N ALA A 240 7.48 32.29 40.12
CA ALA A 240 7.68 33.44 39.22
C ALA A 240 6.38 34.08 38.71
N ARG A 241 5.21 33.43 38.90
CA ARG A 241 3.90 33.90 38.43
C ARG A 241 2.96 34.37 39.54
N GLU A 242 3.40 34.42 40.80
CA GLU A 242 2.60 34.81 41.98
C GLU A 242 1.20 34.14 42.03
N LEU A 243 1.11 32.86 41.66
CA LEU A 243 -0.10 32.08 41.86
C LEU A 243 -0.05 31.42 43.26
N THR A 244 -0.26 32.23 44.30
CA THR A 244 -0.70 31.73 45.62
C THR A 244 -2.20 31.48 45.64
#